data_AF-A0A6I5A434-F1
#
_entry.id   AF-A0A6I5A434-F1
#
_cell.length_a   1.000
_cell.length_b   1.000
_cell.length_c   1.000
_cell.angle_alpha   90.00
_cell.angle_beta   90.00
_cell.angle_gamma   90.00
#
_symmetry.space_group_name_H-M   'P 1'
#
loop_
_entity.id
_entity.type
_entity.pdbx_description
1 polymer ?
#
loop_
_entity_poly.entity_id
_entity_poly.type
_entity_poly.pdbx_seq_one_letter_code
_entity_poly.pdbx_strand_id
1 'polypeptide(L)'
;MDNTSLTLQIDGMGRFVIPKEMRDALGFEDQGLVINSLSKRRGISISKASANTAKKNTKRLDVDGRLLIPAQFRKELGWVKGKELELEIEKDYAVLQESPSRCIICGNKKQLLEVKESFVCEDCLSTANVVYIERWQKGLDKLVHQYKSYCEQALSFEDGKDLHQARVKGRRLETILFFIGVGKDHALIERIQEAHDRLGKVRESDVFIDSFKKRAEQEEDSSHAQVYRQFAELREEKREKHQKKLAKNLPEIIDNRFMELWEQFKTNELRNYLLPLKIDERLNEYEQTFKELTQTFNEEVTEKGKNDKSSLKALHSVRIKAKALRYICKYLGDMYGKPYKKKAKQYKEVQRNLGDINDLRDFLKEIKQNQKKVDVSKQQIQQVRGQLNQELVELLESFEVKELTMTS
;
A
#
# COMPACT_ATOMS: atom_id res chain seq x y z
N MET A 1 7.80 -43.80 -22.92
CA MET A 1 6.56 -44.51 -22.53
C MET A 1 5.66 -43.43 -21.97
N ASP A 2 4.59 -43.10 -22.70
CA ASP A 2 3.66 -42.07 -22.29
C ASP A 2 3.08 -42.42 -20.91
N ASN A 3 3.06 -41.46 -19.99
CA ASN A 3 2.38 -41.62 -18.71
C ASN A 3 0.88 -41.75 -19.00
N THR A 4 0.37 -42.99 -18.96
CA THR A 4 -1.06 -43.28 -19.09
C THR A 4 -1.78 -42.83 -17.82
N SER A 5 -2.23 -41.58 -17.79
CA SER A 5 -3.16 -41.10 -16.76
C SER A 5 -4.60 -41.28 -17.23
N LEU A 6 -5.45 -41.84 -16.37
CA LEU A 6 -6.85 -42.10 -16.69
C LEU A 6 -7.74 -41.43 -15.64
N THR A 7 -8.71 -40.66 -16.13
CA THR A 7 -9.77 -40.08 -15.29
C THR A 7 -10.83 -41.13 -15.03
N LEU A 8 -11.17 -41.34 -13.77
CA LEU A 8 -12.16 -42.33 -13.35
C LEU A 8 -13.06 -41.78 -12.24
N GLN A 9 -14.22 -42.42 -12.05
CA GLN A 9 -15.19 -42.02 -11.04
C GLN A 9 -15.38 -43.10 -9.98
N ILE A 10 -15.65 -42.66 -8.75
CA ILE A 10 -16.00 -43.56 -7.65
C ILE A 10 -17.47 -43.98 -7.77
N ASP A 11 -17.73 -45.29 -7.68
CA ASP A 11 -19.07 -45.86 -7.70
C ASP A 11 -19.84 -45.64 -6.38
N GLY A 12 -21.11 -46.04 -6.33
CA GLY A 12 -21.95 -45.90 -5.13
C GLY A 12 -21.47 -46.67 -3.91
N MET A 13 -20.56 -47.63 -4.06
CA MET A 13 -19.98 -48.44 -2.99
C MET A 13 -18.59 -47.97 -2.57
N GLY A 14 -18.06 -46.91 -3.17
CA GLY A 14 -16.71 -46.43 -2.88
C GLY A 14 -15.61 -47.23 -3.60
N ARG A 15 -15.93 -47.87 -4.73
CA ARG A 15 -14.99 -48.62 -5.57
C ARG A 15 -14.64 -47.85 -6.83
N PHE A 16 -13.51 -48.17 -7.42
CA PHE A 16 -13.10 -47.70 -8.74
C PHE A 16 -12.50 -48.85 -9.54
N VAL A 17 -12.58 -48.77 -10.88
CA VAL A 17 -12.00 -49.78 -11.78
C VAL A 17 -10.53 -49.45 -12.01
N ILE A 18 -9.63 -50.43 -11.81
CA ILE A 18 -8.26 -50.35 -12.31
C ILE A 18 -8.27 -50.96 -13.72
N PRO A 19 -8.00 -50.20 -14.79
CA PRO A 19 -8.00 -50.71 -16.17
C PRO A 19 -7.08 -51.92 -16.36
N LYS A 20 -7.47 -52.86 -17.22
CA LYS A 20 -6.74 -54.11 -17.44
C LYS A 20 -5.27 -53.88 -17.77
N GLU A 21 -4.96 -52.95 -18.66
CA GLU A 21 -3.59 -52.58 -19.04
C GLU A 21 -2.72 -52.21 -17.83
N MET A 22 -3.26 -51.47 -16.86
CA MET A 22 -2.53 -51.08 -15.65
C MET A 22 -2.39 -52.25 -14.67
N ARG A 23 -3.39 -53.14 -14.60
CA ARG A 23 -3.32 -54.35 -13.77
C ARG A 23 -2.24 -55.30 -14.26
N ASP A 24 -2.19 -55.49 -15.57
CA ASP A 24 -1.22 -56.37 -16.25
C ASP A 24 0.19 -55.80 -16.07
N ALA A 25 0.38 -54.49 -16.28
CA ALA A 25 1.66 -53.82 -16.12
C ALA A 25 2.23 -53.89 -14.69
N LEU A 26 1.37 -53.79 -13.67
CA LEU A 26 1.79 -53.81 -12.25
C LEU A 26 1.79 -55.22 -11.64
N GLY A 27 1.20 -56.20 -12.32
CA GLY A 27 1.02 -57.57 -11.83
C GLY A 27 0.08 -57.61 -10.62
N PHE A 28 -1.04 -56.90 -10.68
CA PHE A 28 -2.03 -56.84 -9.60
C PHE A 28 -3.00 -58.01 -9.57
N GLU A 29 -3.09 -58.79 -10.67
CA GLU A 29 -3.97 -59.94 -10.76
C GLU A 29 -3.61 -61.00 -9.70
N ASP A 30 -4.61 -61.49 -8.98
CA ASP A 30 -4.52 -62.50 -7.91
C ASP A 30 -3.58 -62.17 -6.72
N GLN A 31 -3.10 -60.93 -6.62
CA GLN A 31 -2.26 -60.46 -5.51
C GLN A 31 -3.04 -59.72 -4.42
N GLY A 32 -2.51 -59.73 -3.20
CA GLY A 32 -2.96 -58.80 -2.16
C GLY A 32 -2.40 -57.41 -2.43
N LEU A 33 -3.24 -56.39 -2.38
CA LEU A 33 -2.89 -54.98 -2.56
C LEU A 33 -2.92 -54.23 -1.23
N VAL A 34 -2.00 -53.29 -1.07
CA VAL A 34 -1.93 -52.39 0.11
C VAL A 34 -2.22 -50.97 -0.36
N ILE A 35 -3.08 -50.28 0.39
CA ILE A 35 -3.45 -48.89 0.15
C ILE A 35 -2.83 -48.03 1.26
N ASN A 36 -2.02 -47.04 0.88
CA ASN A 36 -1.40 -46.09 1.80
C ASN A 36 -1.75 -44.65 1.42
N SER A 37 -1.86 -43.76 2.41
CA SER A 37 -2.02 -42.32 2.15
C SER A 37 -0.72 -41.73 1.58
N LEU A 38 -0.83 -40.78 0.65
CA LEU A 38 0.30 -40.03 0.15
C LEU A 38 0.52 -38.79 1.03
N SER A 39 1.71 -38.68 1.64
CA SER A 39 2.03 -37.56 2.54
C SER A 39 2.19 -36.20 1.85
N LYS A 40 2.39 -36.19 0.52
CA LYS A 40 2.63 -34.97 -0.29
C LYS A 40 1.56 -34.70 -1.35
N ARG A 41 0.53 -35.56 -1.47
CA ARG A 41 -0.53 -35.43 -2.48
C ARG A 41 -1.85 -35.82 -1.85
N ARG A 42 -2.95 -35.13 -2.20
CA ARG A 42 -4.31 -35.56 -1.80
C ARG A 42 -4.71 -36.82 -2.57
N GLY A 43 -4.21 -37.96 -2.15
CA GLY A 43 -4.39 -39.23 -2.83
C GLY A 43 -3.88 -40.43 -2.05
N ILE A 44 -4.05 -41.59 -2.65
CA ILE A 44 -3.63 -42.89 -2.13
C ILE A 44 -2.69 -43.57 -3.12
N SER A 45 -1.74 -44.35 -2.60
CA SER A 45 -0.93 -45.28 -3.38
C SER A 45 -1.45 -46.71 -3.20
N ILE A 46 -1.42 -47.49 -4.28
CA ILE A 46 -1.82 -48.89 -4.32
C ILE A 46 -0.62 -49.70 -4.80
N SER A 47 -0.15 -50.63 -3.98
CA SER A 47 1.04 -51.45 -4.27
C SER A 47 0.80 -52.91 -3.91
N LYS A 48 1.63 -53.82 -4.45
CA LYS A 48 1.61 -55.24 -4.08
C LYS A 48 2.00 -55.43 -2.62
N ALA A 49 1.31 -56.31 -1.91
CA ALA A 49 1.62 -56.64 -0.54
C ALA A 49 2.97 -57.37 -0.47
N SER A 50 3.89 -56.86 0.34
CA SER A 50 5.14 -57.56 0.64
C SER A 50 4.91 -58.69 1.66
N ALA A 51 5.84 -59.65 1.73
CA ALA A 51 5.79 -60.79 2.65
C ALA A 51 5.62 -60.38 4.14
N ASN A 52 6.10 -59.20 4.54
CA ASN A 52 5.97 -58.66 5.90
C ASN A 52 4.63 -57.96 6.18
N THR A 53 3.87 -57.57 5.14
CA THR A 53 2.61 -56.82 5.27
C THR A 53 1.36 -57.70 5.17
N ALA A 54 1.54 -58.99 4.80
CA ALA A 54 0.46 -59.92 4.47
C ALA A 54 -0.52 -60.24 5.61
N LYS A 55 -0.20 -59.90 6.88
CA LYS A 55 -1.03 -60.25 8.05
C LYS A 55 -2.02 -59.18 8.52
N LYS A 56 -2.03 -57.95 7.99
CA LYS A 56 -3.04 -56.93 8.34
C LYS A 56 -3.29 -55.97 7.18
N ASN A 57 -4.53 -55.95 6.67
CA ASN A 57 -5.05 -54.98 5.67
C ASN A 57 -4.61 -55.12 4.20
N THR A 58 -4.58 -56.34 3.66
CA THR A 58 -4.55 -56.51 2.18
C THR A 58 -5.96 -56.40 1.58
N LYS A 59 -6.06 -55.84 0.37
CA LYS A 59 -7.27 -55.74 -0.45
C LYS A 59 -7.09 -56.55 -1.73
N ARG A 60 -8.18 -56.99 -2.34
CA ARG A 60 -8.15 -57.71 -3.61
C ARG A 60 -9.08 -57.01 -4.61
N LEU A 61 -8.77 -57.20 -5.89
CA LEU A 61 -9.64 -56.79 -6.98
C LEU A 61 -10.82 -57.77 -7.08
N ASP A 62 -11.99 -57.26 -7.47
CA ASP A 62 -13.13 -58.12 -7.82
C ASP A 62 -13.02 -58.65 -9.26
N VAL A 63 -13.99 -59.45 -9.69
CA VAL A 63 -14.05 -60.06 -11.03
C VAL A 63 -14.07 -59.03 -12.18
N ASP A 64 -14.51 -57.81 -11.90
CA ASP A 64 -14.53 -56.69 -12.86
C ASP A 64 -13.24 -55.85 -12.79
N GLY A 65 -12.32 -56.19 -11.87
CA GLY A 65 -11.09 -55.44 -11.61
C GLY A 65 -11.29 -54.15 -10.81
N ARG A 66 -12.34 -54.07 -10.00
CA ARG A 66 -12.60 -52.92 -9.12
C ARG A 66 -11.89 -53.10 -7.78
N LEU A 67 -11.39 -51.99 -7.24
CA LEU A 67 -10.79 -51.92 -5.91
C LEU A 67 -11.65 -51.07 -4.97
N LEU A 68 -11.93 -51.61 -3.77
CA LEU A 68 -12.66 -50.88 -2.73
C LEU A 68 -11.74 -49.93 -1.98
N ILE A 69 -12.09 -48.64 -1.95
CA ILE A 69 -11.40 -47.64 -1.14
C ILE A 69 -11.97 -47.69 0.30
N PRO A 70 -11.13 -48.02 1.31
CA PRO A 70 -11.57 -48.05 2.70
C PRO A 70 -12.24 -46.74 3.13
N ALA A 71 -13.27 -46.85 3.99
CA ALA A 71 -14.05 -45.69 4.43
C ALA A 71 -13.20 -44.62 5.13
N GLN A 72 -12.09 -45.01 5.78
CA GLN A 72 -11.13 -44.08 6.39
C GLN A 72 -10.58 -43.09 5.36
N PHE A 73 -9.97 -43.58 4.27
CA PHE A 73 -9.41 -42.73 3.21
C PHE A 73 -10.49 -41.90 2.52
N ARG A 74 -11.70 -42.45 2.30
CA ARG A 74 -12.81 -41.70 1.71
C ARG A 74 -13.28 -40.54 2.59
N LYS A 75 -13.34 -40.73 3.90
CA LYS A 75 -13.70 -39.67 4.86
C LYS A 75 -12.62 -38.61 4.97
N GLU A 76 -11.35 -39.04 5.06
CA GLU A 76 -10.19 -38.16 5.15
C GLU A 76 -10.02 -37.27 3.91
N LEU A 77 -10.21 -37.84 2.71
CA LEU A 77 -10.03 -37.14 1.44
C LEU A 77 -11.34 -36.52 0.89
N GLY A 78 -12.48 -36.71 1.55
CA GLY A 78 -13.78 -36.19 1.09
C GLY A 78 -14.27 -36.83 -0.22
N TRP A 79 -13.93 -38.08 -0.47
CA TRP A 79 -14.27 -38.78 -1.71
C TRP A 79 -15.66 -39.43 -1.66
N VAL A 80 -16.58 -38.85 -2.42
CA VAL A 80 -17.98 -39.28 -2.54
C VAL A 80 -18.27 -39.92 -3.90
N LYS A 81 -19.44 -40.55 -4.04
CA LYS A 81 -19.93 -41.13 -5.30
C LYS A 81 -19.86 -40.08 -6.42
N GLY A 82 -19.32 -40.46 -7.58
CA GLY A 82 -19.19 -39.61 -8.77
C GLY A 82 -18.01 -38.65 -8.74
N LYS A 83 -17.20 -38.62 -7.67
CA LYS A 83 -15.96 -37.81 -7.63
C LYS A 83 -15.00 -38.30 -8.72
N GLU A 84 -14.54 -37.39 -9.56
CA GLU A 84 -13.51 -37.65 -10.57
C GLU A 84 -12.12 -37.65 -9.92
N LEU A 85 -11.36 -38.72 -10.19
CA LEU A 85 -10.01 -38.93 -9.71
C LEU A 85 -9.12 -39.32 -10.88
N GLU A 86 -7.82 -39.09 -10.71
CA GLU A 86 -6.81 -39.46 -11.69
C GLU A 86 -6.04 -40.68 -11.18
N LEU A 87 -5.95 -41.70 -12.01
CA LEU A 87 -5.20 -42.92 -11.77
C LEU A 87 -3.98 -42.96 -12.70
N GLU A 88 -2.80 -43.07 -12.11
CA GLU A 88 -1.50 -43.10 -12.80
C GLU A 88 -0.65 -44.28 -12.32
N ILE A 89 0.26 -44.75 -13.18
CA ILE A 89 1.31 -45.70 -12.77
C ILE A 89 2.57 -44.91 -12.43
N GLU A 90 3.11 -45.11 -11.23
CA GLU A 90 4.44 -44.62 -10.85
C GLU A 90 5.34 -45.82 -10.52
N LYS A 91 6.24 -46.16 -11.44
CA LYS A 91 7.18 -47.29 -11.30
C LYS A 91 6.44 -48.62 -11.03
N ASP A 92 6.41 -49.05 -9.75
CA ASP A 92 5.88 -50.36 -9.31
C ASP A 92 4.55 -50.25 -8.53
N TYR A 93 3.94 -49.06 -8.46
CA TYR A 93 2.66 -48.84 -7.78
C TYR A 93 1.73 -47.94 -8.61
N ALA A 94 0.42 -48.03 -8.32
CA ALA A 94 -0.57 -47.13 -8.88
C ALA A 94 -0.87 -46.00 -7.90
N VAL A 95 -1.08 -44.79 -8.41
CA VAL A 95 -1.47 -43.61 -7.63
C VAL A 95 -2.87 -43.23 -8.03
N LEU A 96 -3.80 -43.21 -7.06
CA LEU A 96 -5.13 -42.65 -7.23
C LEU A 96 -5.18 -41.34 -6.44
N GLN A 97 -5.35 -40.21 -7.11
CA GLN A 97 -5.32 -38.90 -6.46
C GLN A 97 -6.47 -38.01 -6.91
N GLU A 98 -6.85 -37.05 -6.07
CA GLU A 98 -7.59 -35.89 -6.58
C GLU A 98 -6.70 -35.25 -7.62
N SER A 99 -7.23 -35.11 -8.82
CA SER A 99 -6.50 -34.62 -9.96
C SER A 99 -5.86 -33.26 -9.61
N PRO A 100 -4.52 -33.12 -9.53
CA PRO A 100 -3.87 -31.82 -9.44
C PRO A 100 -3.80 -31.23 -10.86
N SER A 101 -4.86 -31.38 -11.66
CA SER A 101 -4.59 -31.63 -13.08
C SER A 101 -4.36 -30.39 -13.89
N ARG A 102 -4.75 -29.21 -13.40
CA ARG A 102 -4.87 -28.05 -14.26
C ARG A 102 -4.64 -26.78 -13.48
N CYS A 103 -3.99 -25.83 -14.13
CA CYS A 103 -4.00 -24.45 -13.69
C CYS A 103 -5.45 -23.98 -13.54
N ILE A 104 -5.83 -23.49 -12.37
CA ILE A 104 -7.18 -22.98 -12.09
C ILE A 104 -7.58 -21.80 -13.00
N ILE A 105 -6.61 -21.11 -13.60
CA ILE A 105 -6.82 -19.95 -14.46
C ILE A 105 -7.01 -20.36 -15.94
N CYS A 106 -6.11 -21.18 -16.49
CA CYS A 106 -6.09 -21.48 -17.94
C CYS A 106 -6.32 -22.95 -18.32
N GLY A 107 -6.34 -23.87 -17.36
CA GLY A 107 -6.54 -25.30 -17.64
C GLY A 107 -5.29 -26.09 -18.05
N ASN A 108 -4.12 -25.45 -18.21
CA ASN A 108 -2.86 -26.11 -18.59
C ASN A 108 -2.41 -27.12 -17.51
N LYS A 109 -1.80 -28.24 -17.92
CA LYS A 109 -1.30 -29.30 -17.02
C LYS A 109 0.21 -29.22 -16.74
N LYS A 110 0.95 -28.36 -17.43
CA LYS A 110 2.42 -28.25 -17.35
C LYS A 110 2.86 -27.15 -16.39
N GLN A 111 4.05 -27.30 -15.82
CA GLN A 111 4.73 -26.30 -14.97
C GLN A 111 3.81 -25.74 -13.87
N LEU A 112 3.12 -26.65 -13.18
CA LEU A 112 2.18 -26.31 -12.13
C LEU A 112 2.89 -26.04 -10.81
N LEU A 113 2.53 -24.93 -10.18
CA LEU A 113 2.94 -24.54 -8.85
C LEU A 113 1.73 -24.63 -7.93
N GLU A 114 1.90 -25.27 -6.77
CA GLU A 114 0.89 -25.33 -5.72
C GLU A 114 0.89 -24.01 -4.93
N VAL A 115 -0.23 -23.30 -4.94
CA VAL A 115 -0.47 -22.05 -4.21
C VAL A 115 -1.65 -22.27 -3.28
N LYS A 116 -1.37 -22.43 -1.98
CA LYS A 116 -2.34 -22.88 -0.97
C LYS A 116 -2.93 -24.23 -1.36
N GLU A 117 -4.23 -24.29 -1.66
CA GLU A 117 -4.97 -25.52 -2.00
C GLU A 117 -5.29 -25.61 -3.51
N SER A 118 -4.57 -24.89 -4.36
CA SER A 118 -4.85 -24.82 -5.81
C SER A 118 -3.56 -24.78 -6.64
N PHE A 119 -3.65 -25.16 -7.91
CA PHE A 119 -2.52 -25.16 -8.84
C PHE A 119 -2.58 -24.00 -9.84
N VAL A 120 -1.45 -23.34 -10.08
CA VAL A 120 -1.29 -22.27 -11.08
C VAL A 120 -0.07 -22.58 -11.93
N CYS A 121 -0.16 -22.50 -13.26
CA CYS A 121 1.03 -22.69 -14.11
C CYS A 121 1.94 -21.46 -14.11
N GLU A 122 3.24 -21.66 -14.38
CA GLU A 122 4.23 -20.58 -14.47
C GLU A 122 3.80 -19.43 -15.40
N ASP A 123 3.20 -19.73 -16.56
CA ASP A 123 2.72 -18.71 -17.51
C ASP A 123 1.64 -17.79 -16.90
N CYS A 124 0.65 -18.39 -16.23
CA CYS A 124 -0.43 -17.64 -15.59
C CYS A 124 0.09 -16.84 -14.40
N LEU A 125 1.03 -17.38 -13.63
CA LEU A 125 1.67 -16.67 -12.53
C LEU A 125 2.47 -15.47 -13.05
N SER A 126 3.28 -15.66 -14.10
CA SER A 126 4.06 -14.60 -14.75
C SER A 126 3.16 -13.50 -15.32
N THR A 127 2.09 -13.89 -16.03
CA THR A 127 1.09 -12.96 -16.57
C THR A 127 0.39 -12.18 -15.46
N ALA A 128 -0.02 -12.85 -14.38
CA ALA A 128 -0.65 -12.20 -13.23
C ALA A 128 0.29 -11.16 -12.58
N ASN A 129 1.58 -11.49 -12.45
CA ASN A 129 2.60 -10.58 -11.94
C ASN A 129 2.76 -9.34 -12.85
N VAL A 130 2.82 -9.53 -14.17
CA VAL A 130 2.89 -8.42 -15.14
C VAL A 130 1.67 -7.52 -15.00
N VAL A 131 0.46 -8.07 -15.04
CA VAL A 131 -0.79 -7.30 -14.91
C VAL A 131 -0.87 -6.55 -13.58
N TYR A 132 -0.41 -7.17 -12.49
CA TYR A 132 -0.34 -6.53 -11.18
C TYR A 132 0.62 -5.33 -11.16
N ILE A 133 1.83 -5.48 -11.72
CA ILE A 133 2.83 -4.42 -11.82
C ILE A 133 2.35 -3.29 -12.73
N GLU A 134 1.79 -3.61 -13.90
CA GLU A 134 1.28 -2.62 -14.87
C GLU A 134 0.18 -1.74 -14.26
N ARG A 135 -0.68 -2.30 -13.41
CA ARG A 135 -1.70 -1.52 -12.69
C ARG A 135 -1.08 -0.43 -11.82
N TRP A 136 -0.05 -0.77 -11.05
CA TRP A 136 0.68 0.20 -10.21
C TRP A 136 1.47 1.19 -11.07
N GLN A 137 2.17 0.69 -12.07
CA GLN A 137 2.95 1.47 -13.02
C GLN A 137 2.10 2.56 -13.67
N LYS A 138 0.91 2.24 -14.20
CA LYS A 138 0.01 3.22 -14.82
C LYS A 138 -0.38 4.36 -13.88
N GLY A 139 -0.62 4.06 -12.61
CA GLY A 139 -0.96 5.07 -11.60
C GLY A 139 0.22 5.97 -11.23
N LEU A 140 1.41 5.38 -11.06
CA LEU A 140 2.64 6.11 -10.73
C LEU A 140 3.11 6.95 -11.91
N ASP A 141 3.08 6.40 -13.11
CA ASP A 141 3.50 7.06 -14.34
C ASP A 141 2.66 8.32 -14.57
N LYS A 142 1.34 8.21 -14.44
CA LYS A 142 0.44 9.38 -14.44
C LYS A 142 0.83 10.41 -13.38
N LEU A 143 1.20 9.98 -12.18
CA LEU A 143 1.57 10.88 -11.09
C LEU A 143 2.88 11.62 -11.35
N VAL A 144 3.89 10.92 -11.90
CA VAL A 144 5.20 11.48 -12.27
C VAL A 144 5.06 12.50 -13.41
N HIS A 145 4.32 12.16 -14.46
CA HIS A 145 4.08 13.10 -15.57
C HIS A 145 3.33 14.35 -15.12
N GLN A 146 2.30 14.18 -14.28
CA GLN A 146 1.61 15.33 -13.68
C GLN A 146 2.55 16.17 -12.82
N TYR A 147 3.42 15.53 -12.03
CA TYR A 147 4.37 16.23 -11.19
C TYR A 147 5.36 17.05 -12.02
N LYS A 148 5.97 16.47 -13.06
CA LYS A 148 6.87 17.17 -13.99
C LYS A 148 6.18 18.36 -14.65
N SER A 149 4.99 18.15 -15.20
CA SER A 149 4.20 19.20 -15.84
C SER A 149 3.89 20.37 -14.90
N TYR A 150 3.50 20.09 -13.65
CA TYR A 150 3.28 21.17 -12.67
C TYR A 150 4.58 21.82 -12.20
N CYS A 151 5.70 21.11 -12.16
CA CYS A 151 7.02 21.71 -11.89
C CYS A 151 7.41 22.71 -12.97
N GLU A 152 7.17 22.39 -14.25
CA GLU A 152 7.42 23.29 -15.38
C GLU A 152 6.49 24.52 -15.32
N GLN A 153 5.19 24.30 -15.11
CA GLN A 153 4.20 25.39 -15.02
C GLN A 153 4.46 26.31 -13.82
N ALA A 154 4.91 25.78 -12.69
CA ALA A 154 5.22 26.57 -11.49
C ALA A 154 6.32 27.62 -11.70
N LEU A 155 7.08 27.55 -12.80
CA LEU A 155 8.11 28.53 -13.15
C LEU A 155 7.55 29.81 -13.78
N SER A 156 6.31 29.81 -14.26
CA SER A 156 5.67 31.04 -14.76
C SER A 156 5.39 32.03 -13.63
N PHE A 157 5.15 31.51 -12.42
CA PHE A 157 4.70 32.27 -11.25
C PHE A 157 3.38 33.04 -11.45
N GLU A 158 2.62 32.75 -12.52
CA GLU A 158 1.36 33.43 -12.83
C GLU A 158 0.19 32.86 -12.01
N ASP A 159 0.11 31.53 -11.89
CA ASP A 159 -0.93 30.86 -11.10
C ASP A 159 -0.32 30.16 -9.87
N GLY A 160 -0.63 30.69 -8.68
CA GLY A 160 -0.23 30.07 -7.40
C GLY A 160 -0.76 28.65 -7.19
N LYS A 161 -1.77 28.21 -7.98
CA LYS A 161 -2.27 26.84 -7.98
C LYS A 161 -1.25 25.86 -8.55
N ASP A 162 -0.44 26.22 -9.55
CA ASP A 162 0.50 25.29 -10.18
C ASP A 162 1.61 24.90 -9.20
N LEU A 163 2.17 25.89 -8.50
CA LEU A 163 3.12 25.64 -7.42
C LEU A 163 2.52 24.77 -6.30
N HIS A 164 1.26 25.03 -5.93
CA HIS A 164 0.55 24.19 -4.97
C HIS A 164 0.40 22.76 -5.47
N GLN A 165 -0.01 22.56 -6.73
CA GLN A 165 -0.17 21.24 -7.33
C GLN A 165 1.17 20.51 -7.43
N ALA A 166 2.25 21.16 -7.89
CA ALA A 166 3.59 20.59 -7.92
C ALA A 166 3.98 20.03 -6.55
N ARG A 167 3.78 20.82 -5.47
CA ARG A 167 4.05 20.36 -4.10
C ARG A 167 3.16 19.21 -3.65
N VAL A 168 1.88 19.21 -4.00
CA VAL A 168 0.95 18.15 -3.62
C VAL A 168 1.29 16.85 -4.36
N LYS A 169 1.59 16.92 -5.66
CA LYS A 169 1.96 15.75 -6.47
C LYS A 169 3.30 15.18 -6.04
N GLY A 170 4.31 16.02 -5.82
CA GLY A 170 5.63 15.59 -5.32
C GLY A 170 5.52 14.86 -3.97
N ARG A 171 4.79 15.43 -2.99
CA ARG A 171 4.55 14.75 -1.70
C ARG A 171 3.81 13.42 -1.86
N ARG A 172 2.81 13.36 -2.74
CA ARG A 172 2.08 12.12 -3.00
C ARG A 172 3.03 11.09 -3.59
N LEU A 173 3.82 11.46 -4.59
CA LEU A 173 4.79 10.57 -5.24
C LEU A 173 5.79 10.01 -4.22
N GLU A 174 6.45 10.89 -3.46
CA GLU A 174 7.36 10.53 -2.37
C GLU A 174 6.70 9.57 -1.37
N THR A 175 5.49 9.89 -0.92
CA THR A 175 4.76 9.05 0.05
C THR A 175 4.49 7.65 -0.51
N ILE A 176 4.09 7.53 -1.78
CA ILE A 176 3.81 6.23 -2.39
C ILE A 176 5.10 5.43 -2.61
N LEU A 177 6.20 6.07 -3.01
CA LEU A 177 7.50 5.41 -3.15
C LEU A 177 8.01 4.87 -1.80
N PHE A 178 7.89 5.65 -0.71
CA PHE A 178 8.19 5.13 0.63
C PHE A 178 7.25 4.01 1.08
N PHE A 179 5.97 4.10 0.72
CA PHE A 179 4.97 3.09 1.07
C PHE A 179 5.34 1.72 0.47
N ILE A 180 5.74 1.69 -0.81
CA ILE A 180 6.18 0.46 -1.48
C ILE A 180 7.59 0.01 -1.09
N GLY A 181 8.32 0.79 -0.28
CA GLY A 181 9.60 0.41 0.31
C GLY A 181 10.85 1.00 -0.35
N VAL A 182 10.72 1.98 -1.24
CA VAL A 182 11.89 2.69 -1.80
C VAL A 182 12.59 3.48 -0.67
N GLY A 183 13.91 3.31 -0.56
CA GLY A 183 14.72 3.97 0.47
C GLY A 183 14.89 5.47 0.24
N LYS A 184 15.27 6.22 1.29
CA LYS A 184 15.54 7.67 1.20
C LYS A 184 16.71 8.01 0.29
N ASP A 185 17.66 7.09 0.22
CA ASP A 185 18.94 7.17 -0.46
C ASP A 185 18.81 6.86 -1.96
N HIS A 186 17.60 6.57 -2.44
CA HIS A 186 17.33 6.30 -3.85
C HIS A 186 17.35 7.60 -4.65
N ALA A 187 18.04 7.62 -5.80
CA ALA A 187 18.25 8.82 -6.62
C ALA A 187 16.97 9.58 -7.01
N LEU A 188 15.87 8.87 -7.30
CA LEU A 188 14.55 9.50 -7.51
C LEU A 188 14.05 10.25 -6.27
N ILE A 189 14.18 9.66 -5.08
CA ILE A 189 13.73 10.28 -3.83
C ILE A 189 14.55 11.53 -3.55
N GLU A 190 15.87 11.47 -3.68
CA GLU A 190 16.75 12.62 -3.48
C GLU A 190 16.32 13.81 -4.36
N ARG A 191 16.07 13.58 -5.65
CA ARG A 191 15.61 14.63 -6.58
C ARG A 191 14.23 15.16 -6.21
N ILE A 192 13.28 14.29 -5.86
CA ILE A 192 11.94 14.71 -5.44
C ILE A 192 12.02 15.56 -4.16
N GLN A 193 12.85 15.16 -3.19
CA GLN A 193 13.05 15.89 -1.93
C GLN A 193 13.73 17.24 -2.17
N GLU A 194 14.77 17.29 -2.99
CA GLU A 194 15.43 18.54 -3.33
C GLU A 194 14.45 19.52 -4.01
N ALA A 195 13.70 19.04 -5.00
CA ALA A 195 12.67 19.85 -5.65
C ALA A 195 11.59 20.27 -4.64
N HIS A 196 11.18 19.39 -3.73
CA HIS A 196 10.18 19.68 -2.71
C HIS A 196 10.63 20.82 -1.77
N ASP A 197 11.89 20.83 -1.38
CA ASP A 197 12.46 21.87 -0.52
C ASP A 197 12.50 23.23 -1.23
N ARG A 198 12.85 23.26 -2.52
CA ARG A 198 12.87 24.51 -3.31
C ARG A 198 11.46 25.04 -3.53
N LEU A 199 10.55 24.20 -4.02
CA LEU A 199 9.12 24.53 -4.18
C LEU A 199 8.52 24.96 -2.84
N GLY A 200 9.01 24.36 -1.75
CA GLY A 200 8.57 24.59 -0.40
C GLY A 200 8.66 26.03 0.06
N LYS A 201 9.82 26.64 -0.19
CA LYS A 201 10.16 28.00 0.23
C LYS A 201 9.32 29.07 -0.48
N VAL A 202 8.97 28.85 -1.75
CA VAL A 202 8.09 29.77 -2.49
C VAL A 202 6.65 29.64 -1.99
N ARG A 203 6.13 28.40 -1.91
CA ARG A 203 4.74 28.19 -1.51
C ARG A 203 4.47 28.58 -0.07
N GLU A 204 5.44 28.43 0.82
CA GLU A 204 5.33 28.94 2.19
C GLU A 204 5.14 30.45 2.18
N SER A 205 5.92 31.20 1.41
CA SER A 205 5.70 32.65 1.23
C SER A 205 4.30 32.94 0.67
N ASP A 206 3.83 32.23 -0.35
CA ASP A 206 2.49 32.46 -0.91
C ASP A 206 1.37 32.29 0.12
N VAL A 207 1.45 31.23 0.94
CA VAL A 207 0.47 30.98 1.99
C VAL A 207 0.48 32.11 3.02
N PHE A 208 1.66 32.57 3.43
CA PHE A 208 1.76 33.68 4.37
C PHE A 208 1.25 34.99 3.78
N ILE A 209 1.62 35.32 2.54
CA ILE A 209 1.19 36.57 1.88
C ILE A 209 -0.34 36.60 1.78
N ASP A 210 -0.95 35.51 1.29
CA ASP A 210 -2.41 35.37 1.21
C ASP A 210 -3.07 35.52 2.59
N SER A 211 -2.53 34.85 3.60
CA SER A 211 -3.06 34.93 4.98
C SER A 211 -2.92 36.32 5.60
N PHE A 212 -1.78 36.99 5.41
CA PHE A 212 -1.54 38.34 5.92
C PHE A 212 -2.45 39.36 5.23
N LYS A 213 -2.57 39.31 3.90
CA LYS A 213 -3.45 40.22 3.13
C LYS A 213 -4.90 40.05 3.53
N LYS A 214 -5.39 38.80 3.59
CA LYS A 214 -6.76 38.51 4.01
C LYS A 214 -7.06 39.01 5.42
N ARG A 215 -6.14 38.81 6.38
CA ARG A 215 -6.31 39.35 7.74
C ARG A 215 -6.25 40.87 7.77
N ALA A 216 -5.38 41.51 6.99
CA ALA A 216 -5.33 42.97 6.89
C ALA A 216 -6.65 43.57 6.36
N GLU A 217 -7.31 42.89 5.42
CA GLU A 217 -8.61 43.31 4.86
C GLU A 217 -9.78 43.13 5.84
N GLN A 218 -9.66 42.16 6.75
CA GLN A 218 -10.70 41.82 7.74
C GLN A 218 -10.53 42.55 9.07
N GLU A 219 -9.39 43.22 9.28
CA GLU A 219 -9.04 43.89 10.52
C GLU A 219 -9.65 45.31 10.58
N GLU A 220 -10.40 45.58 11.64
CA GLU A 220 -11.06 46.88 11.84
C GLU A 220 -10.08 47.94 12.37
N ASP A 221 -9.10 47.52 13.20
CA ASP A 221 -8.07 48.42 13.71
C ASP A 221 -7.02 48.69 12.61
N SER A 222 -7.02 49.91 12.07
CA SER A 222 -6.09 50.34 11.02
C SER A 222 -4.61 50.11 11.37
N SER A 223 -4.27 50.21 12.66
CA SER A 223 -2.91 50.01 13.16
C SER A 223 -2.55 48.51 13.21
N HIS A 224 -3.47 47.62 13.57
CA HIS A 224 -3.29 46.16 13.47
C HIS A 224 -3.24 45.70 12.02
N ALA A 225 -4.11 46.26 11.17
CA ALA A 225 -4.09 46.01 9.72
C ALA A 225 -2.74 46.39 9.10
N GLN A 226 -2.10 47.47 9.60
CA GLN A 226 -0.76 47.88 9.18
C GLN A 226 0.31 46.84 9.55
N VAL A 227 0.21 46.19 10.72
CA VAL A 227 1.11 45.09 11.10
C VAL A 227 1.03 43.98 10.05
N TYR A 228 -0.17 43.52 9.69
CA TYR A 228 -0.34 42.47 8.70
C TYR A 228 0.19 42.86 7.32
N ARG A 229 -0.04 44.11 6.87
CA ARG A 229 0.50 44.64 5.60
C ARG A 229 2.03 44.61 5.56
N GLN A 230 2.70 45.07 6.62
CA GLN A 230 4.17 45.06 6.72
C GLN A 230 4.76 43.64 6.68
N PHE A 231 4.10 42.67 7.31
CA PHE A 231 4.53 41.27 7.22
C PHE A 231 4.26 40.66 5.84
N ALA A 232 3.20 41.07 5.15
CA ALA A 232 2.96 40.67 3.76
C ALA A 232 4.07 41.18 2.83
N GLU A 233 4.42 42.47 2.92
CA GLU A 233 5.51 43.10 2.15
C GLU A 233 6.84 42.36 2.38
N LEU A 234 7.21 42.13 3.64
CA LEU A 234 8.42 41.37 3.99
C LEU A 234 8.44 39.96 3.36
N ARG A 235 7.28 39.31 3.28
CA ARG A 235 7.15 37.97 2.67
C ARG A 235 7.21 38.02 1.15
N GLU A 236 6.70 39.07 0.52
CA GLU A 236 6.81 39.31 -0.93
C GLU A 236 8.27 39.43 -1.35
N GLU A 237 9.08 40.21 -0.64
CA GLU A 237 10.53 40.31 -0.90
C GLU A 237 11.25 38.95 -0.78
N LYS A 238 10.89 38.16 0.25
CA LYS A 238 11.44 36.80 0.42
C LYS A 238 10.99 35.88 -0.72
N ARG A 239 9.73 35.99 -1.15
CA ARG A 239 9.15 35.20 -2.25
C ARG A 239 9.93 35.43 -3.52
N GLU A 240 10.19 36.67 -3.91
CA GLU A 240 10.95 37.00 -5.13
C GLU A 240 12.35 36.36 -5.13
N LYS A 241 13.05 36.43 -3.98
CA LYS A 241 14.36 35.78 -3.82
C LYS A 241 14.27 34.26 -3.97
N HIS A 242 13.21 33.64 -3.45
CA HIS A 242 12.98 32.21 -3.59
C HIS A 242 12.54 31.82 -5.00
N GLN A 243 11.73 32.63 -5.68
CA GLN A 243 11.32 32.43 -7.07
C GLN A 243 12.53 32.45 -8.01
N LYS A 244 13.43 33.42 -7.87
CA LYS A 244 14.69 33.47 -8.63
C LYS A 244 15.53 32.20 -8.45
N LYS A 245 15.65 31.71 -7.21
CA LYS A 245 16.38 30.45 -6.91
C LYS A 245 15.66 29.22 -7.46
N LEU A 246 14.33 29.20 -7.40
CA LEU A 246 13.53 28.10 -7.91
C LEU A 246 13.62 28.02 -9.44
N ALA A 247 13.51 29.15 -10.13
CA ALA A 247 13.63 29.25 -11.59
C ALA A 247 14.98 28.76 -12.10
N LYS A 248 16.05 29.00 -11.33
CA LYS A 248 17.38 28.47 -11.66
C LYS A 248 17.49 26.97 -11.41
N ASN A 249 17.09 26.49 -10.24
CA ASN A 249 17.47 25.16 -9.77
C ASN A 249 16.45 24.06 -10.13
N LEU A 250 15.15 24.37 -10.17
CA LEU A 250 14.12 23.34 -10.42
C LEU A 250 14.28 22.66 -11.80
N PRO A 251 14.61 23.38 -12.89
CA PRO A 251 14.86 22.75 -14.19
C PRO A 251 16.06 21.80 -14.19
N GLU A 252 17.04 22.00 -13.31
CA GLU A 252 18.21 21.12 -13.17
C GLU A 252 17.88 19.85 -12.33
N ILE A 253 16.90 19.94 -11.43
CA ILE A 253 16.49 18.85 -10.55
C ILE A 253 15.46 17.93 -11.22
N ILE A 254 14.44 18.53 -11.87
CA ILE A 254 13.36 17.84 -12.58
C ILE A 254 13.58 18.01 -14.09
N ASP A 255 14.71 17.50 -14.55
CA ASP A 255 15.18 17.53 -15.93
C ASP A 255 14.81 16.23 -16.69
N ASN A 256 15.41 16.03 -17.86
CA ASN A 256 15.27 14.78 -18.62
C ASN A 256 15.87 13.58 -17.88
N ARG A 257 16.96 13.77 -17.13
CA ARG A 257 17.58 12.71 -16.31
C ARG A 257 16.64 12.22 -15.22
N PHE A 258 15.80 13.08 -14.63
CA PHE A 258 14.74 12.64 -13.71
C PHE A 258 13.76 11.69 -14.40
N MET A 259 13.38 11.97 -15.65
CA MET A 259 12.50 11.07 -16.42
C MET A 259 13.20 9.76 -16.81
N GLU A 260 14.48 9.81 -17.18
CA GLU A 260 15.28 8.60 -17.46
C GLU A 260 15.38 7.70 -16.21
N LEU A 261 15.64 8.28 -15.04
CA LEU A 261 15.64 7.56 -13.77
C LEU A 261 14.26 6.94 -13.49
N TRP A 262 13.18 7.65 -13.82
CA TRP A 262 11.83 7.11 -13.68
C TRP A 262 11.59 5.92 -14.60
N GLU A 263 11.99 6.00 -15.87
CA GLU A 263 11.87 4.89 -16.83
C GLU A 263 12.68 3.66 -16.40
N GLN A 264 13.90 3.87 -15.90
CA GLN A 264 14.75 2.80 -15.35
C GLN A 264 14.12 2.14 -14.14
N PHE A 265 13.68 2.93 -13.16
CA PHE A 265 13.02 2.43 -11.95
C PHE A 265 11.77 1.61 -12.30
N LYS A 266 10.91 2.16 -13.17
CA LYS A 266 9.67 1.52 -13.65
C LYS A 266 9.94 0.16 -14.29
N THR A 267 10.97 0.06 -15.11
CA THR A 267 11.27 -1.14 -15.90
C THR A 267 12.01 -2.21 -15.10
N ASN A 268 12.99 -1.80 -14.29
CA ASN A 268 13.98 -2.72 -13.72
C ASN A 268 13.80 -2.96 -12.22
N GLU A 269 13.21 -2.01 -11.49
CA GLU A 269 13.23 -2.02 -10.02
C GLU A 269 11.84 -2.17 -9.40
N LEU A 270 10.82 -1.58 -10.00
CA LEU A 270 9.47 -1.50 -9.45
C LEU A 270 8.91 -2.89 -9.08
N ARG A 271 9.18 -3.90 -9.91
CA ARG A 271 8.81 -5.30 -9.64
C ARG A 271 9.31 -5.80 -8.29
N ASN A 272 10.56 -5.48 -7.94
CA ASN A 272 11.21 -5.98 -6.73
C ASN A 272 10.59 -5.41 -5.45
N TYR A 273 10.02 -4.21 -5.54
CA TYR A 273 9.26 -3.60 -4.45
C TYR A 273 7.82 -4.11 -4.37
N LEU A 274 7.16 -4.32 -5.51
CA LEU A 274 5.74 -4.64 -5.55
C LEU A 274 5.41 -6.11 -5.28
N LEU A 275 6.21 -7.06 -5.78
CA LEU A 275 5.93 -8.49 -5.59
C LEU A 275 5.90 -8.93 -4.10
N PRO A 276 6.82 -8.48 -3.23
CA PRO A 276 6.73 -8.79 -1.80
C PRO A 276 5.75 -7.90 -1.03
N LEU A 277 5.22 -6.83 -1.63
CA LEU A 277 4.37 -5.86 -0.94
C LEU A 277 3.01 -6.47 -0.58
N LYS A 278 2.78 -6.57 0.72
CA LYS A 278 1.46 -6.87 1.28
C LYS A 278 0.79 -5.57 1.72
N ILE A 279 -0.12 -5.08 0.87
CA ILE A 279 -0.74 -3.75 1.00
C ILE A 279 -1.40 -3.56 2.38
N ASP A 280 -2.17 -4.55 2.85
CA ASP A 280 -2.92 -4.41 4.10
C ASP A 280 -2.00 -4.45 5.33
N GLU A 281 -0.98 -5.32 5.34
CA GLU A 281 0.04 -5.34 6.41
C GLU A 281 0.79 -4.00 6.46
N ARG A 282 1.26 -3.51 5.31
CA ARG A 282 1.98 -2.24 5.20
C ARG A 282 1.11 -1.04 5.57
N LEU A 283 -0.17 -1.04 5.20
CA LEU A 283 -1.10 0.02 5.58
C LEU A 283 -1.35 0.01 7.10
N ASN A 284 -1.53 -1.17 7.69
CA ASN A 284 -1.70 -1.32 9.13
C ASN A 284 -0.50 -0.79 9.92
N GLU A 285 0.74 -0.98 9.45
CA GLU A 285 1.93 -0.36 10.05
C GLU A 285 1.80 1.18 10.11
N TYR A 286 1.33 1.80 9.02
CA TYR A 286 1.12 3.25 9.00
C TYR A 286 -0.01 3.67 9.94
N GLU A 287 -1.08 2.89 10.04
CA GLU A 287 -2.20 3.15 10.95
C GLU A 287 -1.78 2.97 12.41
N GLN A 288 -0.90 2.02 12.72
CA GLN A 288 -0.35 1.82 14.06
C GLN A 288 0.52 3.02 14.48
N THR A 289 1.48 3.43 13.65
CA THR A 289 2.28 4.63 13.96
C THR A 289 1.40 5.86 14.16
N PHE A 290 0.30 5.98 13.42
CA PHE A 290 -0.65 7.07 13.61
C PHE A 290 -1.31 7.02 14.99
N LYS A 291 -1.77 5.84 15.43
CA LYS A 291 -2.34 5.63 16.76
C LYS A 291 -1.34 5.96 17.87
N GLU A 292 -0.09 5.49 17.74
CA GLU A 292 1.00 5.78 18.68
C GLU A 292 1.27 7.29 18.79
N LEU A 293 1.38 7.99 17.66
CA LEU A 293 1.58 9.45 17.65
C LEU A 293 0.40 10.21 18.27
N THR A 294 -0.83 9.73 18.05
CA THR A 294 -2.03 10.29 18.69
C THR A 294 -2.02 10.06 20.20
N GLN A 295 -1.61 8.88 20.65
CA GLN A 295 -1.47 8.59 22.07
C GLN A 295 -0.43 9.52 22.72
N THR A 296 0.76 9.65 22.13
CA THR A 296 1.78 10.58 22.62
C THR A 296 1.27 12.02 22.68
N PHE A 297 0.50 12.47 21.68
CA PHE A 297 -0.12 13.79 21.73
C PHE A 297 -1.08 13.93 22.92
N ASN A 298 -1.91 12.92 23.18
CA ASN A 298 -2.88 12.97 24.29
C ASN A 298 -2.19 13.01 25.64
N GLU A 299 -1.13 12.21 25.83
CA GLU A 299 -0.32 12.20 27.05
C GLU A 299 0.31 13.59 27.30
N GLU A 300 0.95 14.18 26.28
CA GLU A 300 1.53 15.52 26.36
C GLU A 300 0.48 16.59 26.69
N VAL A 301 -0.71 16.49 26.11
CA VAL A 301 -1.84 17.40 26.41
C VAL A 301 -2.31 17.25 27.86
N THR A 302 -2.40 16.02 28.37
CA THR A 302 -2.82 15.77 29.76
C THR A 302 -1.80 16.29 30.76
N GLU A 303 -0.50 16.13 30.50
CA GLU A 303 0.56 16.54 31.42
C GLU A 303 0.85 18.04 31.40
N LYS A 304 0.88 18.65 30.21
CA LYS A 304 1.42 20.02 30.00
C LYS A 304 0.41 21.01 29.43
N GLY A 305 -0.77 20.52 29.03
CA GLY A 305 -1.80 21.31 28.38
C GLY A 305 -1.65 21.38 26.86
N LYS A 306 -2.75 21.75 26.20
CA LYS A 306 -2.86 21.78 24.73
C LYS A 306 -1.93 22.79 24.04
N ASN A 307 -1.63 23.91 24.70
CA ASN A 307 -0.82 24.99 24.16
C ASN A 307 0.69 24.86 24.45
N ASP A 308 1.12 23.77 25.10
CA ASP A 308 2.55 23.56 25.32
C ASP A 308 3.29 23.26 24.01
N LYS A 309 4.56 23.66 23.95
CA LYS A 309 5.43 23.46 22.79
C LYS A 309 5.59 21.99 22.42
N SER A 310 5.67 21.06 23.38
CA SER A 310 5.76 19.63 23.10
C SER A 310 4.43 19.07 22.58
N SER A 311 3.29 19.45 23.18
CA SER A 311 1.94 19.12 22.71
C SER A 311 1.74 19.55 21.25
N LEU A 312 2.10 20.79 20.91
CA LEU A 312 2.01 21.29 19.53
C LEU A 312 2.97 20.58 18.57
N LYS A 313 4.13 20.11 19.04
CA LYS A 313 5.06 19.30 18.24
C LYS A 313 4.50 17.90 17.98
N ALA A 314 3.91 17.26 19.00
CA ALA A 314 3.25 15.96 18.85
C ALA A 314 2.06 16.06 17.87
N LEU A 315 1.25 17.12 17.98
CA LEU A 315 0.15 17.40 17.06
C LEU A 315 0.60 17.51 15.60
N HIS A 316 1.74 18.15 15.36
CA HIS A 316 2.33 18.25 14.02
C HIS A 316 2.72 16.88 13.45
N SER A 317 3.29 16.00 14.27
CA SER A 317 3.62 14.63 13.88
C SER A 317 2.36 13.84 13.49
N VAL A 318 1.28 13.95 14.27
CA VAL A 318 -0.02 13.35 13.94
C VAL A 318 -0.53 13.85 12.58
N ARG A 319 -0.47 15.17 12.33
CA ARG A 319 -0.86 15.78 11.03
C ARG A 319 -0.05 15.20 9.86
N ILE A 320 1.27 15.07 10.01
CA ILE A 320 2.13 14.49 8.97
C ILE A 320 1.68 13.06 8.64
N LYS A 321 1.49 12.22 9.67
CA LYS A 321 1.12 10.82 9.47
C LYS A 321 -0.29 10.67 8.90
N ALA A 322 -1.27 11.46 9.35
CA ALA A 322 -2.61 11.51 8.77
C ALA A 322 -2.58 11.85 7.26
N LYS A 323 -1.74 12.82 6.88
CA LYS A 323 -1.58 13.23 5.49
C LYS A 323 -0.95 12.13 4.63
N ALA A 324 0.03 11.42 5.15
CA ALA A 324 0.62 10.25 4.48
C ALA A 324 -0.43 9.16 4.25
N LEU A 325 -1.18 8.78 5.30
CA LEU A 325 -2.28 7.81 5.21
C LEU A 325 -3.35 8.24 4.20
N ARG A 326 -3.75 9.51 4.20
CA ARG A 326 -4.66 10.07 3.20
C ARG A 326 -4.14 9.87 1.78
N TYR A 327 -2.86 10.14 1.52
CA TYR A 327 -2.26 10.00 0.19
C TYR A 327 -2.18 8.56 -0.27
N ILE A 328 -1.77 7.65 0.61
CA ILE A 328 -1.73 6.20 0.37
C ILE A 328 -3.13 5.70 0.06
N CYS A 329 -4.10 5.92 0.95
CA CYS A 329 -5.48 5.47 0.79
C CYS A 329 -6.15 6.08 -0.45
N LYS A 330 -5.84 7.33 -0.80
CA LYS A 330 -6.36 7.93 -2.04
C LYS A 330 -5.79 7.20 -3.27
N TYR A 331 -4.49 6.91 -3.28
CA TYR A 331 -3.85 6.18 -4.37
C TYR A 331 -4.35 4.75 -4.51
N LEU A 332 -4.42 4.00 -3.41
CA LEU A 332 -5.02 2.68 -3.38
C LEU A 332 -6.51 2.72 -3.76
N GLY A 333 -7.24 3.76 -3.37
CA GLY A 333 -8.64 3.95 -3.73
C GLY A 333 -8.86 4.13 -5.22
N ASP A 334 -7.94 4.82 -5.91
CA ASP A 334 -7.98 4.97 -7.37
C ASP A 334 -7.78 3.61 -8.09
N MET A 335 -7.07 2.64 -7.48
CA MET A 335 -6.77 1.33 -8.07
C MET A 335 -7.70 0.18 -7.63
N TYR A 336 -8.05 0.12 -6.34
CA TYR A 336 -8.76 -0.99 -5.70
C TYR A 336 -10.17 -0.60 -5.20
N GLY A 337 -10.54 0.67 -5.28
CA GLY A 337 -11.92 1.11 -5.12
C GLY A 337 -12.34 1.53 -3.70
N LYS A 338 -13.60 1.22 -3.35
CA LYS A 338 -14.36 1.89 -2.28
C LYS A 338 -13.74 1.83 -0.87
N PRO A 339 -13.18 0.70 -0.39
CA PRO A 339 -12.66 0.62 0.98
C PRO A 339 -11.59 1.68 1.28
N TYR A 340 -10.59 1.80 0.41
CA TYR A 340 -9.51 2.78 0.56
C TYR A 340 -9.99 4.22 0.30
N LYS A 341 -10.98 4.44 -0.58
CA LYS A 341 -11.60 5.76 -0.76
C LYS A 341 -12.30 6.25 0.52
N LYS A 342 -12.93 5.35 1.29
CA LYS A 342 -13.53 5.69 2.60
C LYS A 342 -12.46 6.11 3.60
N LYS A 343 -11.40 5.30 3.76
CA LYS A 343 -10.24 5.65 4.62
C LYS A 343 -9.61 6.99 4.23
N ALA A 344 -9.45 7.26 2.93
CA ALA A 344 -8.91 8.53 2.45
C ALA A 344 -9.76 9.75 2.81
N LYS A 345 -11.09 9.60 2.92
CA LYS A 345 -12.00 10.66 3.36
C LYS A 345 -11.85 10.91 4.86
N GLN A 346 -11.81 9.84 5.67
CA GLN A 346 -11.62 9.94 7.12
C GLN A 346 -10.33 10.70 7.46
N TYR A 347 -9.19 10.30 6.87
CA TYR A 347 -7.92 11.02 7.10
C TYR A 347 -7.91 12.45 6.54
N LYS A 348 -8.79 12.79 5.58
CA LYS A 348 -8.94 14.17 5.09
C LYS A 348 -9.65 15.04 6.13
N GLU A 349 -10.63 14.51 6.85
CA GLU A 349 -11.35 15.22 7.92
C GLU A 349 -10.40 15.50 9.09
N VAL A 350 -9.68 14.48 9.55
CA VAL A 350 -8.61 14.63 10.55
C VAL A 350 -7.62 15.73 10.13
N GLN A 351 -7.16 15.71 8.88
CA GLN A 351 -6.20 16.69 8.38
C GLN A 351 -6.75 18.12 8.34
N ARG A 352 -8.07 18.32 8.16
CA ARG A 352 -8.68 19.66 8.14
C ARG A 352 -8.64 20.29 9.52
N ASN A 353 -9.06 19.56 10.54
CA ASN A 353 -9.09 20.06 11.92
C ASN A 353 -7.68 20.39 12.43
N LEU A 354 -6.68 19.58 12.06
CA LEU A 354 -5.26 19.85 12.36
C LEU A 354 -4.61 20.91 11.45
N GLY A 355 -5.32 21.27 10.38
CA GLY A 355 -4.96 22.28 9.40
C GLY A 355 -4.76 23.63 10.07
N ASP A 356 -5.86 24.13 10.62
CA ASP A 356 -6.01 25.51 11.06
C ASP A 356 -5.12 25.83 12.27
N ILE A 357 -5.06 24.91 13.24
CA ILE A 357 -4.22 25.05 14.44
C ILE A 357 -2.74 25.22 14.07
N ASN A 358 -2.23 24.38 13.18
CA ASN A 358 -0.82 24.44 12.78
C ASN A 358 -0.53 25.66 11.92
N ASP A 359 -1.45 26.06 11.06
CA ASP A 359 -1.27 27.22 10.19
C ASP A 359 -1.24 28.52 11.03
N LEU A 360 -2.11 28.65 12.05
CA LEU A 360 -2.08 29.77 13.02
C LEU A 360 -0.80 29.77 13.88
N ARG A 361 -0.32 28.60 14.30
CA ARG A 361 0.96 28.48 15.03
C ARG A 361 2.14 28.93 14.17
N ASP A 362 2.17 28.50 12.91
CA ASP A 362 3.24 28.87 11.98
C ASP A 362 3.19 30.38 11.67
N PHE A 363 2.00 30.98 11.66
CA PHE A 363 1.76 32.43 11.57
C PHE A 363 2.31 33.21 12.78
N LEU A 364 1.96 32.79 14.00
CA LEU A 364 2.52 33.36 15.25
C LEU A 364 4.05 33.26 15.30
N LYS A 365 4.60 32.15 14.83
CA LYS A 365 6.05 31.93 14.76
C LYS A 365 6.72 32.89 13.76
N GLU A 366 6.13 33.11 12.58
CA GLU A 366 6.68 34.04 11.59
C GLU A 366 6.71 35.48 12.13
N ILE A 367 5.63 35.93 12.77
CA ILE A 367 5.58 37.26 13.39
C ILE A 367 6.67 37.39 14.44
N LYS A 368 6.78 36.42 15.36
CA LYS A 368 7.79 36.42 16.42
C LYS A 368 9.22 36.48 15.88
N GLN A 369 9.53 35.72 14.82
CA GLN A 369 10.88 35.63 14.26
C GLN A 369 11.29 36.87 13.47
N ASN A 370 10.33 37.62 12.91
CA ASN A 370 10.62 38.73 12.01
C ASN A 370 10.13 40.10 12.52
N GLN A 371 9.66 40.18 13.77
CA GLN A 371 9.21 41.42 14.42
C GLN A 371 10.22 42.59 14.41
N LYS A 372 11.52 42.34 14.17
CA LYS A 372 12.57 43.38 14.08
C LYS A 372 12.81 43.87 12.65
N LYS A 373 12.14 43.29 11.65
CA LYS A 373 12.35 43.53 10.22
C LYS A 373 11.18 44.24 9.54
N VAL A 374 10.25 44.75 10.33
CA VAL A 374 9.02 45.41 9.90
C VAL A 374 8.96 46.78 10.56
N ASP A 375 8.44 47.79 9.85
CA ASP A 375 8.38 49.17 10.33
C ASP A 375 7.07 49.45 11.09
N VAL A 376 6.87 48.70 12.18
CA VAL A 376 5.72 48.83 13.09
C VAL A 376 6.19 48.76 14.54
N SER A 377 5.46 49.43 15.44
CA SER A 377 5.86 49.46 16.85
C SER A 377 5.76 48.06 17.48
N LYS A 378 6.65 47.80 18.46
CA LYS A 378 6.63 46.55 19.22
C LYS A 378 5.30 46.32 19.96
N GLN A 379 4.67 47.41 20.40
CA GLN A 379 3.41 47.34 21.13
C GLN A 379 2.26 46.85 20.22
N GLN A 380 2.17 47.37 18.99
CA GLN A 380 1.19 46.91 18.00
C GLN A 380 1.38 45.43 17.67
N ILE A 381 2.62 45.01 17.43
CA ILE A 381 2.95 43.59 17.19
C ILE A 381 2.53 42.71 18.37
N GLN A 382 2.72 43.19 19.61
CA GLN A 382 2.36 42.44 20.80
C GLN A 382 0.84 42.29 20.96
N GLN A 383 0.06 43.33 20.63
CA GLN A 383 -1.40 43.28 20.63
C GLN A 383 -1.94 42.27 19.63
N VAL A 384 -1.48 42.35 18.37
CA VAL A 384 -1.85 41.40 17.30
C VAL A 384 -1.49 39.96 17.70
N ARG A 385 -0.30 39.75 18.26
CA ARG A 385 0.09 38.42 18.76
C ARG A 385 -0.78 37.94 19.92
N GLY A 386 -1.29 38.85 20.75
CA GLY A 386 -2.23 38.55 21.83
C GLY A 386 -3.54 37.98 21.29
N GLN A 387 -4.16 38.68 20.34
CA GLN A 387 -5.40 38.24 19.66
C GLN A 387 -5.21 36.86 19.00
N LEU A 388 -4.13 36.69 18.24
CA LEU A 388 -3.84 35.43 17.55
C LEU A 388 -3.57 34.27 18.53
N ASN A 389 -2.96 34.54 19.69
CA ASN A 389 -2.78 33.52 20.73
C ASN A 389 -4.12 33.13 21.35
N GLN A 390 -5.04 34.08 21.53
CA GLN A 390 -6.37 33.80 22.03
C GLN A 390 -7.16 32.94 21.02
N GLU A 391 -7.14 33.30 19.74
CA GLU A 391 -7.71 32.50 18.64
C GLU A 391 -7.14 31.06 18.63
N LEU A 392 -5.83 30.92 18.86
CA LEU A 392 -5.20 29.60 18.95
C LEU A 392 -5.70 28.78 20.14
N VAL A 393 -5.87 29.41 21.30
CA VAL A 393 -6.40 28.75 22.50
C VAL A 393 -7.84 28.30 22.24
N GLU A 394 -8.70 29.15 21.67
CA GLU A 394 -10.08 28.82 21.32
C GLU A 394 -10.17 27.65 20.32
N LEU A 395 -9.32 27.65 19.30
CA LEU A 395 -9.21 26.54 18.35
C LEU A 395 -8.71 25.24 19.01
N LEU A 396 -7.77 25.33 19.95
CA LEU A 396 -7.29 24.16 20.70
C LEU A 396 -8.36 23.64 21.66
N GLU A 397 -9.16 24.50 22.29
CA GLU A 397 -10.23 24.13 23.21
C GLU A 397 -11.39 23.45 22.49
N SER A 398 -11.82 24.01 21.36
CA SER A 398 -12.86 23.41 20.49
C SER A 398 -12.42 22.11 19.81
N PHE A 399 -11.11 21.85 19.73
CA PHE A 399 -10.59 20.58 19.24
C PHE A 399 -10.78 19.46 20.28
N GLU A 400 -11.77 18.60 20.04
CA GLU A 400 -11.91 17.33 20.76
C GLU A 400 -11.04 16.23 20.15
N VAL A 401 -10.26 15.57 21.00
CA VAL A 401 -9.38 14.44 20.65
C VAL A 401 -10.17 13.18 20.24
N LYS A 402 -11.47 13.12 20.55
CA LYS A 402 -12.30 11.89 20.54
C LYS A 402 -12.49 11.21 19.18
N GLU A 403 -12.07 11.81 18.06
CA GLU A 403 -12.33 11.25 16.72
C GLU A 403 -11.11 10.64 15.99
N LEU A 404 -9.95 10.54 16.64
CA LEU A 404 -8.78 9.88 16.01
C LEU A 404 -8.76 8.37 16.21
N THR A 405 -9.58 7.82 17.12
CA THR A 405 -9.84 6.38 17.20
C THR A 405 -10.76 5.99 16.05
N MET A 406 -10.17 5.78 14.88
CA MET A 406 -10.81 5.12 13.75
C MET A 406 -11.35 3.78 14.26
N THR A 407 -12.68 3.71 14.39
CA THR A 407 -13.41 2.48 14.67
C THR A 407 -12.98 1.43 13.64
N SER A 408 -12.50 0.32 14.18
CA SER A 408 -11.98 -0.85 13.47
C SER A 408 -12.93 -1.36 12.39
#